data_AF-A0A0J7J560-F1
#
_entry.id   AF-A0A0J7J560-F1
#
_cell.length_a   1.000
_cell.length_b   1.000
_cell.length_c   1.000
_cell.angle_alpha   90.00
_cell.angle_beta   90.00
_cell.angle_gamma   90.00
#
_symmetry.space_group_name_H-M   'P 1'
#
loop_
_entity.id
_entity.type
_entity.pdbx_description
1 polymer ?
#
loop_
_entity_poly.entity_id
_entity_poly.type
_entity_poly.pdbx_seq_one_letter_code
_entity_poly.pdbx_strand_id
1 'polypeptide(L)'
;MKKTTRFAALSAAALLSSVPVWASADDDDRDNNRYDHRRDGMQMNADLKQYSTDEMRIMAYGQALRRLGPGVKVSVNETKDGSYLVQLRDAEGNLIREQEFDQYAAPVRGTQQY
;
A
#
# COMPACT_ATOMS: atom_id res chain seq x y z
N MET A 1 73.96 -23.94 6.58
CA MET A 1 73.50 -23.61 5.20
C MET A 1 72.77 -24.85 4.69
N LYS A 2 71.53 -24.89 4.17
CA LYS A 2 70.63 -23.92 3.54
C LYS A 2 69.18 -24.10 4.05
N LYS A 3 68.42 -23.01 3.94
CA LYS A 3 67.06 -22.71 4.41
C LYS A 3 66.00 -23.51 3.63
N THR A 4 64.81 -23.71 4.22
CA THR A 4 63.52 -23.56 3.50
C THR A 4 62.33 -23.58 4.47
N THR A 5 61.89 -22.36 4.79
CA THR A 5 60.61 -21.99 5.39
C THR A 5 59.45 -22.51 4.54
N ARG A 6 58.43 -23.13 5.16
CA ARG A 6 57.17 -23.46 4.47
C ARG A 6 56.04 -22.63 5.04
N PHE A 7 55.36 -21.98 4.12
CA PHE A 7 54.39 -20.92 4.30
C PHE A 7 53.06 -21.46 4.81
N ALA A 8 52.48 -20.77 5.78
CA ALA A 8 51.06 -20.85 6.09
C ALA A 8 50.27 -20.23 4.93
N ALA A 9 49.22 -20.90 4.45
CA ALA A 9 48.24 -20.30 3.57
C ALA A 9 46.85 -20.50 4.19
N LEU A 10 46.36 -19.43 4.83
CA LEU A 10 44.95 -19.27 5.20
C LEU A 10 44.10 -19.38 3.93
N SER A 11 43.28 -20.42 3.83
CA SER A 11 42.15 -20.38 2.90
C SER A 11 40.95 -19.78 3.62
N ALA A 12 40.77 -18.46 3.47
CA ALA A 12 39.53 -17.80 3.81
C ALA A 12 38.50 -18.17 2.74
N ALA A 13 37.57 -19.07 3.08
CA ALA A 13 36.38 -19.29 2.29
C ALA A 13 35.51 -18.02 2.39
N ALA A 14 35.56 -17.17 1.37
CA ALA A 14 34.59 -16.10 1.21
C ALA A 14 33.26 -16.76 0.83
N LEU A 15 32.42 -17.05 1.83
CA LEU A 15 31.01 -17.31 1.60
C LEU A 15 30.41 -15.99 1.09
N LEU A 16 30.27 -15.89 -0.24
CA LEU A 16 29.29 -15.00 -0.86
C LEU A 16 27.91 -15.47 -0.41
N SER A 17 27.54 -15.11 0.81
CA SER A 17 26.15 -15.12 1.23
C SER A 17 25.47 -14.08 0.36
N SER A 18 24.76 -14.56 -0.66
CA SER A 18 23.70 -13.82 -1.30
C SER A 18 22.71 -13.48 -0.20
N VAL A 19 22.87 -12.30 0.40
CA VAL A 19 21.81 -11.69 1.18
C VAL A 19 20.62 -11.66 0.22
N PRO A 20 19.48 -12.30 0.51
CA PRO A 20 18.27 -11.92 -0.17
C PRO A 20 18.10 -10.45 0.22
N VAL A 21 18.44 -9.57 -0.71
CA VAL A 21 18.07 -8.18 -0.60
C VAL A 21 16.56 -8.25 -0.66
N TRP A 22 15.93 -8.20 0.50
CA TRP A 22 14.55 -7.82 0.64
C TRP A 22 14.52 -6.38 0.14
N ALA A 23 14.41 -6.23 -1.18
CA ALA A 23 13.93 -5.02 -1.77
C ALA A 23 12.45 -4.96 -1.40
N SER A 24 12.19 -4.49 -0.17
CA SER A 24 10.95 -3.79 0.09
C SER A 24 11.02 -2.55 -0.81
N ALA A 25 10.65 -2.71 -2.07
CA ALA A 25 10.26 -1.60 -2.91
C ALA A 25 8.86 -1.15 -2.45
N ASP A 26 8.77 -0.84 -1.16
CA ASP A 26 7.63 -0.16 -0.59
C ASP A 26 7.97 1.33 -0.63
N ASP A 27 8.14 1.82 -1.86
CA ASP A 27 8.24 3.24 -2.14
C ASP A 27 6.82 3.75 -2.39
N ASP A 28 5.93 3.46 -1.43
CA ASP A 28 4.55 3.97 -1.35
C ASP A 28 4.52 5.38 -0.75
N ASP A 29 5.69 6.01 -0.55
CA ASP A 29 5.84 7.40 -0.10
C ASP A 29 5.48 8.43 -1.19
N ARG A 30 5.16 7.99 -2.42
CA ARG A 30 4.79 8.91 -3.51
C ARG A 30 3.34 9.40 -3.48
N ASP A 31 2.47 8.83 -2.65
CA ASP A 31 1.04 9.19 -2.65
C ASP A 31 0.60 10.08 -1.49
N ASN A 32 1.41 10.22 -0.43
CA ASN A 32 1.04 11.06 0.72
C ASN A 32 1.15 12.56 0.43
N ASN A 33 2.05 12.98 -0.45
CA ASN A 33 2.23 14.41 -0.77
C ASN A 33 1.27 14.93 -1.85
N ARG A 34 0.48 14.08 -2.51
CA ARG A 34 -0.47 14.54 -3.54
C ARG A 34 -1.83 14.93 -2.97
N TYR A 35 -2.10 14.58 -1.71
CA TYR A 35 -3.32 14.97 -1.00
C TYR A 35 -3.24 16.37 -0.36
N ASP A 36 -2.06 16.98 -0.26
CA ASP A 36 -1.90 18.30 0.38
C ASP A 36 -2.39 19.47 -0.51
N HIS A 37 -2.59 19.27 -1.81
CA HIS A 37 -3.16 20.32 -2.67
C HIS A 37 -4.68 20.50 -2.54
N ARG A 38 -5.36 19.75 -1.65
CA ARG A 38 -6.77 20.02 -1.30
C ARG A 38 -6.94 20.90 -0.06
N ARG A 39 -5.86 21.20 0.67
CA ARG A 39 -5.95 21.94 1.94
C ARG A 39 -5.91 23.46 1.77
N ASP A 40 -5.37 23.94 0.66
CA ASP A 40 -5.28 25.36 0.40
C ASP A 40 -6.45 25.85 -0.46
N GLY A 41 -7.43 26.45 0.21
CA GLY A 41 -8.00 27.67 -0.35
C GLY A 41 -9.46 27.70 -0.78
N MET A 42 -10.33 26.80 -0.32
CA MET A 42 -11.77 27.02 -0.49
C MET A 42 -12.54 26.56 0.76
N GLN A 43 -12.82 27.52 1.65
CA GLN A 43 -14.06 27.50 2.42
C GLN A 43 -15.21 27.70 1.43
N MET A 44 -15.46 26.70 0.58
CA MET A 44 -16.72 26.63 -0.13
C MET A 44 -17.74 26.21 0.91
N ASN A 45 -18.75 27.06 1.12
CA ASN A 45 -20.08 26.66 1.60
C ASN A 45 -20.71 25.70 0.57
N ALA A 46 -19.99 24.66 0.19
CA ALA A 46 -20.47 23.56 -0.59
C ALA A 46 -21.15 22.64 0.41
N ASP A 47 -22.44 22.45 0.21
CA ASP A 47 -23.16 21.31 0.74
C ASP A 47 -22.48 20.06 0.12
N LEU A 48 -21.43 19.59 0.79
CA LEU A 48 -20.61 18.48 0.32
C LEU A 48 -21.54 17.27 0.30
N LYS A 49 -21.94 16.85 -0.90
CA LYS A 49 -22.76 15.66 -1.05
C LYS A 49 -21.97 14.47 -0.57
N GLN A 50 -22.53 13.79 0.42
CA GLN A 50 -22.04 12.50 0.87
C GLN A 50 -22.20 11.51 -0.26
N TYR A 51 -21.20 10.65 -0.43
CA TYR A 51 -21.32 9.54 -1.37
C TYR A 51 -22.27 8.51 -0.80
N SER A 52 -23.11 7.96 -1.67
CA SER A 52 -23.83 6.72 -1.40
C SER A 52 -22.90 5.51 -1.45
N THR A 53 -23.33 4.39 -0.87
CA THR A 53 -22.59 3.12 -0.89
C THR A 53 -22.27 2.67 -2.33
N ASP A 54 -23.18 2.89 -3.27
CA ASP A 54 -22.99 2.50 -4.68
C ASP A 54 -21.97 3.39 -5.38
N GLU A 55 -21.98 4.71 -5.13
CA GLU A 55 -20.95 5.62 -5.64
C GLU A 55 -19.57 5.26 -5.08
N MET A 56 -19.49 4.95 -3.79
CA MET A 56 -18.26 4.47 -3.16
C MET A 56 -17.77 3.17 -3.81
N ARG A 57 -18.67 2.23 -4.12
CA ARG A 57 -18.32 0.99 -4.82
C ARG A 57 -17.74 1.26 -6.20
N ILE A 58 -18.35 2.15 -6.98
CA ILE A 58 -17.87 2.51 -8.32
C ILE A 58 -16.48 3.14 -8.24
N MET A 59 -16.27 4.08 -7.32
CA MET A 59 -14.99 4.75 -7.14
C MET A 59 -13.89 3.78 -6.69
N ALA A 60 -14.18 2.96 -5.67
CA ALA A 60 -13.26 1.95 -5.17
C ALA A 60 -12.88 0.94 -6.27
N TYR A 61 -13.85 0.52 -7.07
CA TYR A 61 -13.61 -0.37 -8.21
C TYR A 61 -12.73 0.26 -9.28
N GLY A 62 -13.02 1.50 -9.68
CA GLY A 62 -12.19 2.23 -10.65
C GLY A 62 -10.76 2.43 -10.17
N GLN A 63 -10.58 2.75 -8.89
CA GLN A 63 -9.25 2.89 -8.28
C GLN A 63 -8.50 1.55 -8.23
N ALA A 64 -9.19 0.47 -7.87
CA ALA A 64 -8.61 -0.88 -7.82
C ALA A 64 -8.16 -1.34 -9.21
N LEU A 65 -9.02 -1.17 -10.23
CA LEU A 65 -8.65 -1.49 -11.62
C LEU A 65 -7.43 -0.69 -12.09
N ARG A 66 -7.35 0.60 -11.73
CA ARG A 66 -6.21 1.45 -12.12
C ARG A 66 -4.90 1.02 -11.47
N ARG A 67 -4.92 0.52 -10.24
CA ARG A 67 -3.71 0.13 -9.48
C ARG A 67 -3.30 -1.32 -9.70
N LEU A 68 -4.27 -2.24 -9.65
CA LEU A 68 -4.05 -3.69 -9.59
C LEU A 68 -4.38 -4.39 -10.91
N GLY A 69 -5.09 -3.72 -11.82
CA GLY A 69 -5.51 -4.31 -13.08
C GLY A 69 -6.75 -5.19 -12.96
N PRO A 70 -7.13 -5.90 -14.04
CA PRO A 70 -8.28 -6.79 -14.06
C PRO A 70 -8.07 -8.01 -13.14
N GLY A 71 -9.16 -8.54 -12.59
CA GLY A 71 -9.14 -9.72 -11.70
C GLY A 71 -9.24 -9.40 -10.21
N VAL A 72 -9.10 -8.12 -9.83
CA VAL A 72 -9.36 -7.66 -8.46
C VAL A 72 -10.86 -7.68 -8.16
N LYS A 73 -11.21 -8.21 -6.98
CA LYS A 73 -12.56 -8.16 -6.41
C LYS A 73 -12.61 -7.04 -5.37
N VAL A 74 -13.60 -6.17 -5.48
CA VAL A 74 -13.79 -5.04 -4.57
C VAL A 74 -15.09 -5.22 -3.80
N SER A 75 -15.02 -5.15 -2.48
CA SER A 75 -16.20 -5.09 -1.61
C SER A 75 -16.16 -3.82 -0.79
N VAL A 76 -17.32 -3.17 -0.69
CA VAL A 76 -17.52 -1.94 0.10
C VAL A 76 -18.66 -2.21 1.06
N ASN A 77 -18.38 -2.05 2.35
CA ASN A 77 -19.36 -2.18 3.43
C ASN A 77 -19.47 -0.86 4.17
N GLU A 78 -20.69 -0.39 4.37
CA GLU A 78 -20.96 0.78 5.20
C GLU A 78 -20.92 0.39 6.68
N THR A 79 -20.23 1.17 7.49
CA THR A 79 -20.13 0.99 8.94
C THR A 79 -21.30 1.66 9.63
N LYS A 80 -21.46 1.41 10.94
CA LYS A 80 -22.49 2.07 11.75
C LYS A 80 -22.30 3.59 11.87
N ASP A 81 -21.08 4.04 11.63
CA ASP A 81 -20.67 5.45 11.76
C ASP A 81 -20.81 6.20 10.42
N GLY A 82 -21.30 5.55 9.37
CA GLY A 82 -21.47 6.13 8.03
C GLY A 82 -20.16 6.20 7.22
N SER A 83 -19.10 5.55 7.70
CA SER A 83 -17.87 5.33 6.93
C SER A 83 -18.00 4.07 6.06
N TYR A 84 -17.05 3.88 5.16
CA TYR A 84 -17.03 2.81 4.18
C TYR A 84 -15.75 2.00 4.30
N LEU A 85 -15.87 0.74 4.70
CA LEU A 85 -14.78 -0.21 4.70
C LEU A 85 -14.65 -0.84 3.30
N VAL A 86 -13.55 -0.53 2.63
CA VAL A 86 -13.22 -1.06 1.29
C VAL A 86 -12.19 -2.17 1.44
N GLN A 87 -12.54 -3.37 0.96
CA GLN A 87 -11.61 -4.50 0.85
C GLN A 87 -11.34 -4.81 -0.62
N LEU A 88 -10.06 -4.95 -0.94
CA LEU A 88 -9.56 -5.41 -2.22
C LEU A 88 -9.05 -6.84 -2.06
N ARG A 89 -9.55 -7.74 -2.89
CA ARG A 89 -9.14 -9.15 -2.92
C ARG A 89 -8.64 -9.54 -4.30
N ASP A 90 -7.70 -10.46 -4.35
CA ASP A 90 -7.26 -11.05 -5.62
C ASP A 90 -8.32 -11.99 -6.22
N ALA A 91 -7.98 -12.59 -7.36
CA ALA A 91 -8.85 -13.53 -8.05
C ALA A 91 -9.18 -14.76 -7.17
N GLU A 92 -8.22 -15.19 -6.35
CA GLU A 92 -8.30 -16.33 -5.43
C GLU A 92 -9.06 -16.02 -4.13
N GLY A 93 -9.31 -14.73 -3.85
CA GLY A 93 -10.05 -14.27 -2.69
C GLY A 93 -9.16 -13.85 -1.50
N ASN A 94 -7.84 -13.83 -1.67
CA ASN A 94 -6.93 -13.35 -0.63
C ASN A 94 -7.06 -11.84 -0.48
N LEU A 95 -7.01 -11.35 0.76
CA LEU A 95 -7.08 -9.92 1.06
C LEU A 95 -5.76 -9.27 0.65
N ILE A 96 -5.83 -8.32 -0.28
CA ILE A 96 -4.69 -7.52 -0.73
C ILE A 96 -4.59 -6.25 0.12
N ARG A 97 -5.73 -5.59 0.35
CA ARG A 97 -5.78 -4.32 1.05
C ARG A 97 -7.15 -4.12 1.67
N GLU A 98 -7.15 -3.56 2.86
CA GLU A 98 -8.32 -3.04 3.53
C GLU A 98 -8.09 -1.58 3.87
N GLN A 99 -9.08 -0.73 3.59
CA GLN A 99 -9.01 0.69 3.95
C GLN A 99 -10.39 1.25 4.22
N GLU A 100 -10.49 2.03 5.28
CA GLU A 100 -11.71 2.73 5.65
C GLU A 100 -11.69 4.16 5.10
N PHE A 101 -12.82 4.58 4.55
CA PHE A 101 -13.05 5.92 4.01
C PHE A 101 -14.24 6.56 4.70
N ASP A 102 -14.18 7.87 4.95
CA ASP A 102 -15.33 8.60 5.46
C ASP A 102 -16.42 8.78 4.37
N GLN A 103 -17.54 9.38 4.76
CA GLN A 103 -18.67 9.70 3.88
C GLN A 103 -18.33 10.60 2.67
N TYR A 104 -17.13 11.19 2.65
CA TYR A 104 -16.62 12.06 1.59
C TYR A 104 -15.46 11.41 0.82
N ALA A 105 -15.28 10.10 0.95
CA ALA A 105 -14.22 9.31 0.34
C ALA A 105 -12.80 9.72 0.75
N ALA A 106 -12.63 10.38 1.90
CA ALA A 106 -11.32 10.63 2.46
C ALA A 106 -10.90 9.43 3.34
N PRO A 107 -9.63 8.99 3.28
CA PRO A 107 -9.16 7.89 4.10
C PRO A 107 -9.24 8.26 5.59
N VAL A 108 -9.87 7.42 6.40
CA VAL A 108 -9.90 7.58 7.85
C VAL A 108 -8.50 7.26 8.39
N ARG A 109 -7.79 8.28 8.91
CA ARG A 109 -6.44 8.08 9.47
C ARG A 109 -6.52 7.16 10.68
N GLY A 110 -5.96 5.96 10.59
CA GLY A 110 -5.93 4.98 11.69
C GLY A 110 -5.88 3.52 11.28
N THR A 111 -6.21 3.16 10.03
CA THR A 111 -6.07 1.78 9.54
C THR A 111 -4.61 1.51 9.17
N GLN A 112 -3.84 1.04 10.15
CA GLN A 112 -2.49 0.50 9.96
C GLN A 112 -2.54 -0.68 8.99
N GLN A 113 -1.70 -0.60 7.97
CA GLN A 113 -1.36 -1.72 7.09
C GLN A 113 -0.71 -2.81 7.95
N TYR A 114 -1.30 -4.01 7.99
CA TYR A 114 -0.73 -5.22 8.55
C TYR A 114 -0.55 -6.26 7.45
#